data_AF-A4AE94-F1
#
_entry.id   AF-A4AE94-F1
#
_cell.length_a   1.000
_cell.length_b   1.000
_cell.length_c   1.000
_cell.angle_alpha   90.00
_cell.angle_beta   90.00
_cell.angle_gamma   90.00
#
_symmetry.space_group_name_H-M   'P 1'
#
loop_
_entity.id
_entity.type
_entity.pdbx_description
1 polymer ?
#
loop_
_entity_poly.entity_id
_entity_poly.type
_entity_poly.pdbx_seq_one_letter_code
_entity_poly.pdbx_strand_id
1 'polypeptide(L)'
;MTTTAHAISPLRQRMIDEMTLRKLSPKTQTAYLRAVEKLTRFVGRSPDTASAEDLRRFQLHMVEDGTSSVTANATITGLRFFFDVTLDRAEAMKNMSHVYQPRKIPEVLNVDEVAHLL
;
A
#
# COMPACT_ATOMS: atom_id res chain seq x y z
N MET A 1 1.03 -22.08 29.15
CA MET A 1 1.01 -20.90 28.27
C MET A 1 0.68 -21.38 26.86
N THR A 2 -0.58 -21.33 26.46
CA THR A 2 -1.03 -21.74 25.13
C THR A 2 -0.84 -20.58 24.17
N THR A 3 0.23 -20.61 23.38
CA THR A 3 0.38 -19.73 22.22
C THR A 3 -0.75 -20.04 21.26
N THR A 4 -1.79 -19.20 21.23
CA THR A 4 -2.86 -19.31 20.24
C THR A 4 -2.26 -18.92 18.90
N ALA A 5 -1.86 -19.88 18.09
CA ALA A 5 -1.58 -19.65 16.69
C ALA A 5 -2.87 -19.07 16.08
N HIS A 6 -2.90 -17.76 15.82
CA HIS A 6 -4.06 -17.14 15.19
C HIS A 6 -4.24 -17.79 13.82
N ALA A 7 -5.34 -18.54 13.68
CA ALA A 7 -5.73 -19.13 12.41
C ALA A 7 -5.83 -18.02 11.36
N ILE A 8 -5.18 -18.22 10.22
CA ILE A 8 -5.23 -17.29 9.10
C ILE A 8 -6.69 -17.21 8.63
N SER A 9 -7.25 -16.00 8.56
CA SER A 9 -8.61 -15.81 8.03
C SER A 9 -8.71 -16.29 6.57
N PRO A 10 -9.84 -16.85 6.11
CA PRO A 10 -10.02 -17.27 4.72
C PRO A 10 -9.71 -16.18 3.70
N LEU A 11 -10.09 -14.93 4.00
CA LEU A 11 -9.83 -13.77 3.14
C LEU A 11 -8.32 -13.49 2.99
N ARG A 12 -7.56 -13.56 4.09
CA ARG A 12 -6.11 -13.44 4.07
C ARG A 12 -5.45 -14.58 3.30
N GLN A 13 -5.93 -15.81 3.47
CA GLN A 13 -5.42 -16.96 2.73
C GLN A 13 -5.64 -16.78 1.23
N ARG A 14 -6.85 -16.39 0.81
CA ARG A 14 -7.16 -16.10 -0.60
C ARG A 14 -6.20 -15.07 -1.19
N MET A 15 -5.94 -13.97 -0.48
CA MET A 15 -5.00 -12.95 -0.95
C MET A 15 -3.58 -13.53 -1.12
N ILE A 16 -3.12 -14.37 -0.19
CA ILE A 16 -1.81 -15.05 -0.28
C ILE A 16 -1.75 -15.97 -1.50
N ASP A 17 -2.81 -16.73 -1.75
CA ASP A 17 -2.90 -17.65 -2.89
C ASP A 17 -2.85 -16.86 -4.22
N GLU A 18 -3.63 -15.78 -4.34
CA GLU A 18 -3.64 -14.92 -5.54
C GLU A 18 -2.25 -14.29 -5.82
N MET A 19 -1.53 -13.88 -4.79
CA MET A 19 -0.17 -13.36 -4.94
C MET A 19 0.85 -14.44 -5.30
N THR A 20 0.67 -15.65 -4.76
CA THR A 20 1.52 -16.83 -5.03
C THR A 20 1.34 -17.30 -6.47
N LEU A 21 0.11 -17.38 -6.97
CA LEU A 21 -0.20 -17.70 -8.36
C LEU A 21 0.48 -16.74 -9.35
N ARG A 22 0.61 -15.46 -8.96
CA ARG A 22 1.30 -14.41 -9.75
C ARG A 22 2.80 -14.34 -9.50
N LYS A 23 3.37 -15.23 -8.68
CA LYS A 23 4.80 -15.28 -8.33
C LYS A 23 5.31 -13.95 -7.76
N LEU A 24 4.48 -13.23 -6.99
CA LEU A 24 4.93 -12.01 -6.32
C LEU A 24 6.00 -12.35 -5.28
N SER A 25 7.05 -11.52 -5.20
CA SER A 25 8.13 -11.72 -4.23
C SER A 25 7.60 -11.74 -2.79
N PRO A 26 8.21 -12.49 -1.86
CA PRO A 26 7.80 -12.51 -0.45
C PRO A 26 7.74 -11.10 0.18
N LYS A 27 8.65 -10.22 -0.24
CA LYS A 27 8.67 -8.81 0.19
C LYS A 27 7.43 -8.06 -0.29
N THR A 28 7.02 -8.25 -1.55
CA THR A 28 5.80 -7.67 -2.11
C THR A 28 4.56 -8.20 -1.40
N GLN A 29 4.50 -9.52 -1.17
CA GLN A 29 3.38 -10.13 -0.46
C GLN A 29 3.20 -9.54 0.95
N THR A 30 4.30 -9.43 1.69
CA THR A 30 4.32 -8.82 3.02
C THR A 30 3.87 -7.36 2.97
N ALA A 31 4.32 -6.60 1.97
CA ALA A 31 3.93 -5.20 1.81
C ALA A 31 2.43 -5.05 1.54
N TYR A 32 1.85 -5.91 0.70
CA TYR A 32 0.43 -5.85 0.37
C TYR A 32 -0.45 -6.27 1.56
N LEU A 33 -0.06 -7.31 2.30
CA LEU A 33 -0.76 -7.69 3.53
C LEU A 33 -0.74 -6.58 4.58
N ARG A 34 0.39 -5.87 4.72
CA ARG A 34 0.50 -4.70 5.60
C ARG A 34 -0.39 -3.55 5.16
N ALA A 35 -0.56 -3.34 3.85
CA ALA A 35 -1.46 -2.31 3.34
C ALA A 35 -2.92 -2.60 3.74
N VAL A 36 -3.37 -3.85 3.57
CA VAL A 36 -4.71 -4.29 3.99
C VAL A 36 -4.88 -4.20 5.50
N GLU A 37 -3.87 -4.61 6.28
CA GLU A 37 -3.90 -4.51 7.74
C GLU A 37 -4.06 -3.05 8.21
N LYS A 38 -3.35 -2.10 7.61
CA LYS A 38 -3.51 -0.67 7.92
C LYS A 38 -4.93 -0.19 7.62
N LEU A 39 -5.50 -0.56 6.48
CA LEU A 39 -6.89 -0.23 6.13
C LEU A 39 -7.85 -0.82 7.17
N THR A 40 -7.72 -2.11 7.50
CA THR A 40 -8.55 -2.80 8.50
C THR A 40 -8.52 -2.07 9.84
N ARG A 41 -7.34 -1.66 10.30
CA ARG A 41 -7.19 -0.90 11.55
C ARG A 41 -7.87 0.47 11.47
N PHE A 42 -7.78 1.15 10.34
CA PHE A 42 -8.43 2.45 10.12
C PHE A 42 -9.96 2.34 10.09
N VAL A 43 -10.52 1.37 9.37
CA VAL A 43 -11.99 1.22 9.26
C VAL A 43 -12.61 0.51 10.46
N GLY A 44 -11.82 -0.20 11.28
CA GLY A 44 -12.28 -0.89 12.48
C GLY A 44 -13.16 -2.11 12.22
N ARG A 45 -13.19 -2.61 10.98
CA ARG A 45 -14.02 -3.73 10.51
C ARG A 45 -13.32 -4.49 9.40
N SER A 46 -13.92 -5.59 8.94
CA SER A 46 -13.35 -6.41 7.87
C SER A 46 -13.10 -5.56 6.60
N PRO A 47 -11.90 -5.66 5.97
CA PRO A 47 -11.48 -4.74 4.90
C PRO A 47 -12.30 -4.91 3.61
N ASP A 48 -12.94 -6.06 3.40
CA ASP A 48 -13.86 -6.31 2.30
C ASP A 48 -15.16 -5.48 2.38
N THR A 49 -15.50 -4.96 3.56
CA THR A 49 -16.66 -4.07 3.74
C THR A 49 -16.36 -2.60 3.46
N ALA A 50 -15.10 -2.24 3.18
CA ALA A 50 -14.74 -0.85 2.93
C ALA A 50 -15.39 -0.33 1.64
N SER A 51 -15.96 0.86 1.75
CA SER A 51 -16.53 1.62 0.63
C SER A 51 -15.48 2.49 -0.06
N ALA A 52 -15.82 3.05 -1.22
CA ALA A 52 -14.97 4.01 -1.90
C ALA A 52 -14.71 5.27 -1.03
N GLU A 53 -15.67 5.67 -0.19
CA GLU A 53 -15.47 6.78 0.75
C GLU A 53 -14.56 6.39 1.92
N ASP A 54 -14.62 5.15 2.40
CA ASP A 54 -13.67 4.66 3.40
C ASP A 54 -12.23 4.71 2.86
N LEU A 55 -12.02 4.31 1.60
CA LEU A 55 -10.72 4.36 0.94
C LEU A 55 -10.24 5.80 0.73
N ARG A 56 -11.13 6.72 0.33
CA ARG A 56 -10.82 8.15 0.23
C ARG A 56 -10.41 8.74 1.58
N ARG A 57 -11.15 8.44 2.65
CA ARG A 57 -10.83 8.90 4.02
C ARG A 57 -9.52 8.28 4.53
N PHE A 58 -9.27 7.02 4.23
CA PHE A 58 -8.00 6.38 4.58
C PHE A 58 -6.81 7.03 3.86
N GLN A 59 -6.98 7.37 2.58
CA GLN A 59 -5.96 8.10 1.84
C GLN A 59 -5.70 9.49 2.43
N LEU A 60 -6.76 10.22 2.78
CA LEU A 60 -6.64 11.53 3.43
C LEU A 60 -5.89 11.42 4.76
N HIS A 61 -6.26 10.45 5.59
CA HIS A 61 -5.58 10.18 6.86
C HIS A 61 -4.09 9.90 6.67
N MET A 62 -3.70 9.11 5.65
CA MET A 62 -2.26 8.89 5.36
C MET A 62 -1.52 10.20 5.05
N VAL A 63 -2.17 11.13 4.33
CA VAL A 63 -1.58 12.43 3.97
C VAL A 63 -1.47 13.31 5.22
N GLU A 64 -2.51 13.36 6.05
CA GLU A 64 -2.52 14.14 7.30
C GLU A 64 -1.48 13.64 8.32
N ASP A 65 -1.27 12.31 8.38
CA ASP A 65 -0.23 11.68 9.21
C ASP A 65 1.20 11.85 8.66
N GLY A 66 1.38 12.55 7.54
CA GLY A 66 2.70 12.79 6.95
C GLY A 66 3.32 11.56 6.30
N THR A 67 2.51 10.59 5.86
CA THR A 67 3.00 9.41 5.13
C THR A 67 3.67 9.86 3.83
N SER A 68 4.91 9.41 3.59
CA SER A 68 5.63 9.74 2.35
C SER A 68 4.86 9.29 1.11
N SER A 69 4.96 10.03 0.00
CA SER A 69 4.32 9.65 -1.27
C SER A 69 4.71 8.24 -1.73
N VAL A 70 5.94 7.81 -1.46
CA VAL A 70 6.42 6.45 -1.78
C VAL A 70 5.63 5.40 -0.98
N THR A 71 5.48 5.61 0.33
CA THR A 71 4.73 4.71 1.20
C THR A 71 3.24 4.72 0.88
N ALA A 72 2.66 5.89 0.61
CA ALA A 72 1.27 6.05 0.21
C ALA A 72 1.00 5.29 -1.10
N ASN A 73 1.83 5.50 -2.12
CA ASN A 73 1.69 4.82 -3.40
C ASN A 73 1.88 3.30 -3.29
N ALA A 74 2.83 2.82 -2.49
CA ALA A 74 2.99 1.39 -2.23
C ALA A 74 1.76 0.79 -1.51
N THR A 75 1.17 1.53 -0.57
CA THR A 75 -0.04 1.14 0.15
C THR A 75 -1.23 1.08 -0.82
N ILE A 76 -1.42 2.12 -1.65
CA ILE A 76 -2.48 2.16 -2.66
C ILE A 76 -2.35 1.00 -3.65
N THR A 77 -1.15 0.66 -4.10
CA THR A 77 -0.94 -0.50 -4.99
C THR A 77 -1.32 -1.82 -4.33
N GLY A 78 -0.98 -2.01 -3.05
CA GLY A 78 -1.39 -3.20 -2.30
C GLY A 78 -2.90 -3.28 -2.10
N LEU A 79 -3.56 -2.15 -1.83
CA LEU A 79 -5.03 -2.08 -1.76
C LEU A 79 -5.68 -2.32 -3.11
N ARG A 80 -5.12 -1.81 -4.20
CA ARG A 80 -5.61 -2.09 -5.56
C ARG A 80 -5.57 -3.58 -5.83
N PHE A 81 -4.47 -4.27 -5.52
CA PHE A 81 -4.41 -5.72 -5.65
C PHE A 81 -5.49 -6.43 -4.83
N PHE A 82 -5.69 -6.01 -3.58
CA PHE A 82 -6.72 -6.60 -2.73
C PHE A 82 -8.13 -6.41 -3.30
N PHE A 83 -8.53 -5.19 -3.67
CA PHE A 83 -9.88 -4.93 -4.17
C PHE A 83 -10.11 -5.49 -5.58
N ASP A 84 -9.15 -5.34 -6.48
CA ASP A 84 -9.27 -5.79 -7.87
C ASP A 84 -9.14 -7.31 -7.98
N VAL A 85 -8.04 -7.87 -7.46
CA VAL A 85 -7.72 -9.29 -7.65
C VAL A 85 -8.37 -10.19 -6.60
N THR A 86 -8.30 -9.81 -5.33
CA THR A 86 -8.79 -10.70 -4.25
C THR A 86 -10.31 -10.63 -4.11
N LEU A 87 -10.91 -9.45 -4.30
CA LEU A 87 -12.34 -9.23 -4.09
C LEU A 87 -13.16 -9.09 -5.37
N ASP A 88 -12.53 -8.95 -6.55
CA ASP A 88 -13.22 -8.67 -7.82
C ASP A 88 -14.11 -7.41 -7.75
N ARG A 89 -13.58 -6.35 -7.13
CA ARG A 89 -14.24 -5.08 -6.83
C ARG A 89 -13.37 -3.88 -7.16
N ALA A 90 -12.81 -3.84 -8.38
CA ALA A 90 -12.02 -2.72 -8.89
C ALA A 90 -12.70 -1.35 -8.71
N GLU A 91 -14.03 -1.35 -8.82
CA GLU A 91 -14.92 -0.20 -8.62
C GLU A 91 -14.75 0.51 -7.27
N ALA A 92 -14.38 -0.20 -6.20
CA ALA A 92 -14.14 0.39 -4.89
C ALA A 92 -12.96 1.37 -4.90
N MET A 93 -11.99 1.17 -5.80
CA MET A 93 -10.76 1.98 -5.89
C MET A 93 -10.95 3.28 -6.68
N LYS A 94 -12.12 3.52 -7.28
CA LYS A 94 -12.38 4.67 -8.19
C LYS A 94 -12.05 6.02 -7.59
N ASN A 95 -12.24 6.18 -6.28
CA ASN A 95 -12.02 7.46 -5.59
C ASN A 95 -10.61 7.58 -4.99
N MET A 96 -9.77 6.56 -5.13
CA MET A 96 -8.41 6.55 -4.60
C MET A 96 -7.41 6.92 -5.71
N SER A 97 -6.65 7.99 -5.50
CA SER A 97 -5.72 8.51 -6.51
C SER A 97 -4.27 8.34 -6.08
N HIS A 98 -3.34 8.15 -7.00
CA HIS A 98 -1.91 8.18 -6.64
C HIS A 98 -1.52 9.56 -6.10
N VAL A 99 -0.70 9.56 -5.04
CA VAL A 99 -0.19 10.81 -4.47
C VAL A 99 1.05 11.24 -5.26
N TYR A 100 1.06 12.50 -5.70
CA TYR A 100 2.19 13.06 -6.43
C TYR A 100 3.49 12.92 -5.64
N GLN A 101 4.54 12.48 -6.33
CA GLN A 101 5.89 12.40 -5.79
C GLN A 101 6.76 13.42 -6.53
N PRO A 102 7.22 14.49 -5.85
CA PRO A 102 8.23 15.37 -6.41
C PRO A 102 9.48 14.53 -6.73
N ARG A 103 9.87 14.47 -8.00
CA ARG A 103 11.14 13.82 -8.37
C ARG A 103 12.25 14.72 -7.84
N LYS A 104 13.15 14.17 -7.01
CA LYS A 104 14.43 14.85 -6.75
C LYS A 104 15.13 14.98 -8.10
N ILE A 105 15.25 16.20 -8.59
CA ILE A 105 16.16 16.51 -9.69
C ILE A 105 17.55 16.24 -9.11
N PRO A 106 18.39 15.40 -9.73
CA PRO A 106 19.77 15.30 -9.30
C PRO A 106 20.37 16.69 -9.42
N GLU A 107 20.89 17.23 -8.31
CA GLU A 107 21.77 18.40 -8.34
C GLU A 107 22.94 18.01 -9.23
N VAL A 108 22.92 18.45 -10.48
CA VAL A 108 24.10 18.39 -11.33
C VAL A 108 25.05 19.39 -10.70
N LEU A 109 26.12 18.91 -10.06
CA LEU A 109 27.25 19.73 -9.64
C LEU A 109 27.58 20.66 -10.81
N ASN A 110 27.43 21.96 -10.57
CA ASN A 110 27.81 22.96 -11.55
C ASN A 110 29.31 22.81 -11.81
N VAL A 111 29.76 22.97 -13.06
CA VAL A 111 31.16 22.77 -13.47
C VAL A 111 32.11 23.66 -12.64
N ASP A 112 31.61 24.76 -12.10
CA ASP A 112 32.34 25.67 -11.20
C ASP A 112 32.73 25.06 -9.84
N GLU A 113 32.03 24.03 -9.35
CA GLU A 113 32.35 23.36 -8.07
C GLU A 113 33.45 22.28 -8.21
N VAL A 114 33.78 21.88 -9.44
CA VAL A 114 34.85 20.90 -9.70
C VAL A 114 36.25 21.52 -9.60
N ALA A 115 36.36 22.86 -9.63
CA ALA A 115 37.64 23.56 -9.56
C ALA A 115 38.28 23.61 -8.16
N HIS A 116 37.59 23.14 -7.11
CA HIS A 116 38.13 23.06 -5.74
C HIS A 116 38.41 21.61 -5.28
N LEU A 117 38.31 20.64 -6.19
CA LEU A 117 38.56 19.23 -5.94
C LEU A 117 39.88 18.72 -6.56
N LEU A 118 40.73 19.63 -7.05
CA LEU A 118 42.08 19.37 -7.54
C LEU A 118 43.14 20.07 -6.68
#